data_AF-A0A7K2JQD4-F1
#
_entry.id   AF-A0A7K2JQD4-F1
#
_cell.length_a   1.000
_cell.length_b   1.000
_cell.length_c   1.000
_cell.angle_alpha   90.00
_cell.angle_beta   90.00
_cell.angle_gamma   90.00
#
_symmetry.space_group_name_H-M   'P 1'
#
loop_
_entity.id
_entity.type
_entity.pdbx_description
1 polymer ?
#
loop_
_entity_poly.entity_id
_entity_poly.type
_entity_poly.pdbx_seq_one_letter_code
_entity_poly.pdbx_strand_id
1 'polypeptide(L)'
;MYAERASRLPGAVVWTSTPTGDGPGRVLPDGCMDLLWHDGRLLVAGPDTRAHATDGSPGPWAGVRFYPGTAPALLGVPAHALRDRRV
;
A
#
# COMPACT_ATOMS: atom_id res chain seq x y z
N MET A 1 9.21 -7.70 10.14
CA MET A 1 8.90 -6.59 11.07
C MET A 1 8.34 -5.42 10.27
N TYR A 2 7.34 -4.72 10.80
CA TYR A 2 6.75 -3.50 10.21
C TYR A 2 7.40 -2.25 10.81
N ALA A 3 7.66 -1.24 9.99
CA ALA A 3 8.16 0.06 10.42
C ALA A 3 7.66 1.18 9.51
N GLU A 4 7.53 2.39 10.06
CA GLU A 4 7.14 3.61 9.34
C GLU A 4 8.17 4.72 9.56
N ARG A 5 8.26 5.62 8.58
CA ARG A 5 9.01 6.87 8.67
C ARG A 5 8.36 7.97 7.84
N ALA A 6 8.70 9.22 8.16
CA ALA A 6 8.25 10.37 7.40
C ALA A 6 8.65 10.26 5.91
N SER A 7 7.71 10.60 5.03
CA SER A 7 7.97 10.80 3.61
C SER A 7 8.58 12.19 3.36
N ARG A 8 9.32 12.32 2.26
CA ARG A 8 9.70 13.64 1.72
C ARG A 8 8.55 14.33 0.98
N LEU A 9 7.52 13.56 0.62
CA LEU A 9 6.29 14.06 0.02
C LEU A 9 5.28 14.36 1.13
N PRO A 10 4.76 15.61 1.22
CA PRO A 10 3.68 15.93 2.15
C PRO A 10 2.43 15.07 1.90
N GLY A 11 1.71 14.75 2.97
CA GLY A 11 0.49 13.96 2.87
C GLY A 11 0.73 12.47 2.62
N ALA A 12 1.91 11.96 2.96
CA ALA A 12 2.26 10.55 2.83
C ALA A 12 3.26 10.08 3.91
N VAL A 13 3.28 8.77 4.16
CA VAL A 13 4.28 8.09 5.00
C VAL A 13 4.96 6.98 4.20
N VAL A 14 6.21 6.68 4.53
CA VAL A 14 6.91 5.51 3.99
C VAL A 14 6.85 4.40 5.00
N TRP A 15 6.45 3.21 4.57
CA TRP A 15 6.45 2.02 5.40
C TRP A 15 7.29 0.91 4.78
N THR A 16 7.80 0.02 5.62
CA THR A 16 8.47 -1.21 5.22
C THR A 16 7.92 -2.37 6.03
N SER A 17 7.73 -3.51 5.38
CA SER A 17 7.28 -4.74 6.03
C SER A 17 8.09 -5.92 5.52
N THR A 18 8.80 -6.60 6.42
CA THR A 18 9.39 -7.91 6.13
C THR A 18 8.49 -8.98 6.76
N PRO A 19 7.77 -9.80 5.99
CA PRO A 19 7.02 -10.92 6.52
C PRO A 19 7.95 -11.85 7.32
N THR A 20 7.55 -12.27 8.52
CA THR A 20 8.36 -13.12 9.42
C THR A 20 7.72 -14.47 9.72
N GLY A 21 6.54 -14.76 9.17
CA GLY A 21 5.83 -16.02 9.36
C GLY A 21 5.35 -16.59 8.03
N ASP A 22 5.14 -17.91 8.02
CA ASP A 22 4.60 -18.62 6.87
C ASP A 22 3.08 -18.47 6.86
N GLY A 23 2.56 -17.71 5.91
CA GLY A 23 1.11 -17.59 5.69
C GLY A 23 0.64 -16.25 5.13
N PRO A 24 -0.62 -16.19 4.65
CA PRO A 24 -1.19 -14.97 4.09
C PRO A 24 -1.32 -13.89 5.17
N GLY A 25 -0.76 -12.72 4.89
CA GLY A 25 -0.97 -11.52 5.69
C GLY A 25 -2.34 -10.92 5.42
N ARG A 26 -2.76 -9.96 6.27
CA ARG A 26 -4.00 -9.22 6.06
C ARG A 26 -3.72 -7.72 6.12
N VAL A 27 -4.14 -7.02 5.07
CA VAL A 27 -4.22 -5.55 5.03
C VAL A 27 -5.62 -5.17 5.48
N LEU A 28 -5.71 -4.30 6.49
CA LEU A 28 -6.98 -3.81 7.00
C LEU A 28 -7.48 -2.62 6.16
N PRO A 29 -8.80 -2.45 5.99
CA PRO A 29 -9.33 -1.34 5.20
C PRO A 29 -9.15 -0.02 5.96
N ASP A 30 -8.22 0.81 5.49
CA ASP A 30 -7.91 2.12 6.05
C ASP A 30 -8.36 3.30 5.15
N GLY A 31 -8.92 3.00 3.97
CA GLY A 31 -9.35 3.99 2.99
C GLY A 31 -8.21 4.78 2.33
N CYS A 32 -6.96 4.42 2.60
CA CYS A 32 -5.78 5.05 2.01
C CYS A 32 -5.42 4.39 0.67
N MET A 33 -4.56 5.04 -0.10
CA MET A 33 -3.96 4.46 -1.30
C MET A 33 -2.47 4.28 -1.05
N ASP A 34 -1.90 3.19 -1.55
CA ASP A 34 -0.49 2.88 -1.39
C ASP A 34 0.18 2.66 -2.74
N LEU A 35 1.37 3.22 -2.90
CA LEU A 35 2.32 2.79 -3.92
C LEU A 35 3.20 1.71 -3.30
N LEU A 36 3.18 0.51 -3.84
CA LEU A 36 3.81 -0.70 -3.29
C LEU A 36 5.00 -1.11 -4.15
N TRP A 37 6.10 -1.45 -3.51
CA TRP A 37 7.27 -2.04 -4.15
C TRP A 37 7.59 -3.38 -3.54
N HIS A 38 7.68 -4.40 -4.40
CA HIS A 38 8.05 -5.75 -4.02
C HIS A 38 8.68 -6.46 -5.23
N ASP A 39 9.82 -7.11 -5.01
CA ASP A 39 10.50 -7.95 -6.00
C ASP A 39 10.64 -7.32 -7.40
N GLY A 40 11.12 -6.07 -7.47
CA GLY A 40 11.31 -5.35 -8.73
C GLY A 40 10.03 -4.84 -9.38
N ARG A 41 8.87 -5.03 -8.75
CA ARG A 41 7.55 -4.63 -9.26
C ARG A 41 6.98 -3.48 -8.45
N LEU A 42 6.39 -2.53 -9.16
CA LEU A 42 5.64 -1.41 -8.62
C LEU A 42 4.15 -1.71 -8.80
N LEU A 43 3.37 -1.57 -7.74
CA LEU A 43 1.91 -1.71 -7.78
C LEU A 43 1.23 -0.51 -7.15
N VAL A 44 0.01 -0.22 -7.57
CA VAL A 44 -0.87 0.75 -6.90
C VAL A 44 -2.00 -0.01 -6.22
N ALA A 45 -2.06 0.08 -4.90
CA ALA A 45 -3.23 -0.33 -4.13
C ALA A 45 -4.19 0.85 -3.96
N GLY A 46 -5.42 0.70 -4.44
CA GLY A 46 -6.46 1.67 -4.18
C GLY A 46 -7.06 1.52 -2.77
N PRO A 47 -8.03 2.38 -2.43
CA PRO A 47 -8.64 2.35 -1.11
C PRO A 47 -9.43 1.06 -0.91
N ASP A 48 -9.11 0.36 0.16
CA ASP A 48 -9.82 -0.85 0.57
C ASP A 48 -11.07 -0.49 1.37
N THR A 49 -12.20 -1.07 0.99
CA THR A 49 -13.44 -1.09 1.76
C THR A 49 -13.57 -2.35 2.61
N ARG A 50 -12.74 -3.35 2.34
CA ARG A 50 -12.69 -4.64 3.01
C ARG A 50 -11.25 -5.09 3.17
N ALA A 51 -10.99 -5.96 4.15
CA ALA A 51 -9.66 -6.49 4.36
C ALA A 51 -9.19 -7.30 3.14
N HIS A 52 -7.93 -7.10 2.76
CA HIS A 52 -7.29 -7.82 1.66
C HIS A 52 -6.29 -8.84 2.19
N ALA A 53 -6.31 -10.06 1.65
CA ALA A 53 -5.34 -11.10 1.97
C ALA A 53 -4.11 -10.94 1.06
N THR A 54 -2.90 -10.87 1.64
CA THR A 54 -1.68 -10.95 0.83
C THR A 54 -1.42 -12.41 0.49
N ASP A 55 -0.86 -12.65 -0.68
CA ASP A 55 -0.50 -13.98 -1.20
C ASP A 55 0.62 -14.68 -0.41
N GLY A 56 1.20 -14.00 0.59
CA GLY A 56 2.32 -14.52 1.37
C GLY A 56 3.63 -14.51 0.60
N SER A 57 3.74 -13.69 -0.47
CA SER A 57 4.97 -13.61 -1.26
C SER A 57 6.17 -13.25 -0.36
N PRO A 58 7.23 -14.08 -0.36
CA PRO A 58 8.38 -13.91 0.52
C PRO A 58 9.19 -12.70 0.09
N GLY A 59 9.78 -12.00 1.06
CA GLY A 59 10.67 -10.88 0.82
C GLY A 59 10.12 -9.53 1.31
N PRO A 60 10.97 -8.49 1.30
CA PRO A 60 10.60 -7.20 1.84
C PRO A 60 9.58 -6.49 0.95
N TRP A 61 8.64 -5.82 1.61
CA TRP A 61 7.75 -4.86 1.02
C TRP A 61 8.17 -3.46 1.45
N ALA A 62 8.12 -2.51 0.53
CA ALA A 62 8.19 -1.09 0.84
C ALA A 62 6.98 -0.40 0.22
N GLY A 63 6.45 0.61 0.89
CA GLY A 63 5.32 1.36 0.35
C GLY A 63 5.34 2.82 0.74
N VAL A 64 4.66 3.62 -0.08
CA VAL A 64 4.28 4.99 0.23
C VAL A 64 2.77 5.00 0.42
N ARG A 65 2.33 5.19 1.66
CA ARG A 65 0.91 5.37 1.97
C ARG A 65 0.56 6.84 1.88
N PHE A 66 -0.40 7.15 1.03
CA PHE A 66 -0.94 8.49 0.87
C PHE A 66 -2.10 8.69 1.85
N TYR A 67 -2.12 9.82 2.54
CA TYR A 67 -3.30 10.22 3.31
C TYR A 67 -4.51 10.35 2.39
N PRO A 68 -5.74 10.13 2.91
CA PRO A 68 -6.95 10.18 2.11
C PRO A 68 -7.05 11.45 1.25
N GLY A 69 -7.23 11.25 -0.06
CA GLY A 69 -7.33 12.35 -1.04
C GLY A 69 -6.01 12.81 -1.67
N THR A 70 -4.83 12.41 -1.17
CA THR A 70 -3.53 12.84 -1.73
C THR A 70 -3.19 12.12 -3.03
N ALA A 71 -3.34 10.79 -3.09
CA ALA A 71 -2.90 9.99 -4.23
C ALA A 71 -3.59 10.34 -5.56
N PRO A 72 -4.92 10.61 -5.63
CA PRO A 72 -5.58 10.86 -6.91
C PRO A 72 -5.00 12.01 -7.72
N ALA A 73 -4.61 13.11 -7.06
CA ALA A 73 -3.99 14.26 -7.71
C ALA A 73 -2.60 13.95 -8.28
N LEU A 74 -1.87 13.02 -7.65
CA LEU A 74 -0.52 12.63 -8.06
C LEU A 74 -0.53 11.55 -9.15
N LEU A 75 -1.45 10.59 -9.05
CA LEU A 75 -1.56 9.46 -9.97
C LEU A 75 -2.38 9.79 -11.21
N GLY A 76 -3.15 10.89 -11.20
CA GLY A 76 -4.07 11.24 -12.29
C GLY A 76 -5.26 10.30 -12.42
N VAL A 77 -5.53 9.49 -11.38
CA VAL A 77 -6.60 8.48 -11.36
C VAL A 77 -7.49 8.73 -10.15
N PRO A 78 -8.82 8.86 -10.30
CA PRO A 78 -9.71 9.04 -9.16
C PRO A 78 -9.69 7.79 -8.28
N ALA A 79 -9.70 7.98 -6.95
CA ALA A 79 -9.57 6.87 -5.99
C ALA A 79 -10.59 5.74 -6.20
N HIS A 80 -11.83 6.08 -6.58
CA HIS A 80 -12.89 5.10 -6.80
C HIS A 80 -12.62 4.16 -7.99
N ALA A 81 -11.79 4.56 -8.97
CA ALA A 81 -11.42 3.70 -10.10
C ALA A 81 -10.53 2.53 -9.68
N LEU A 82 -9.79 2.69 -8.57
CA LEU A 82 -8.90 1.67 -8.00
C LEU A 82 -9.42 1.06 -6.69
N ARG A 83 -10.64 1.41 -6.26
CA ARG A 83 -11.23 0.89 -5.02
C ARG A 83 -11.21 -0.64 -4.99
N ASP A 84 -10.68 -1.20 -3.90
CA ASP A 84 -10.47 -2.64 -3.70
C ASP A 84 -9.61 -3.33 -4.77
N ARG A 85 -8.76 -2.60 -5.51
CA ARG A 85 -7.91 -3.11 -6.59
C ARG A 85 -6.43 -2.86 -6.34
N ARG A 86 -5.61 -3.75 -6.93
CA ARG A 86 -4.16 -3.61 -7.08
C ARG A 86 -3.85 -3.72 -8.56
N VAL A 87 -3.13 -2.75 -9.11
CA VAL A 87 -2.74 -2.68 -10.52
C VAL A 87 -1.26 -2.47 -10.68
#